data_AF-A0AAN8EX74-F1
#
_entry.id   AF-A0AAN8EX74-F1
#
_cell.length_a   1.000
_cell.length_b   1.000
_cell.length_c   1.000
_cell.angle_alpha   90.00
_cell.angle_beta   90.00
_cell.angle_gamma   90.00
#
_symmetry.space_group_name_H-M   'P 1'
#
loop_
_entity.id
_entity.type
_entity.pdbx_description
1 polymer ?
#
loop_
_entity_poly.entity_id
_entity_poly.type
_entity_poly.pdbx_seq_one_letter_code
_entity_poly.pdbx_strand_id
1 'polypeptide(L)'
;MLPFLHLVATVLLPISFVIVQVQIVQCLVGRARSCVDKVNAATGVSDCASMDGYCNNAAYYTLMSEQCPRTCGRCTLVSSSSRTTCVDRVNAATGVSDCPSMVGYCRKPAYLTLMRQQCPKTCGYCTSG
;
A
#
# COMPACT_ATOMS: atom_id res chain seq x y z
N MET A 1 -21.00 -49.37 11.65
CA MET A 1 -19.79 -49.57 10.81
C MET A 1 -19.98 -48.76 9.52
N LEU A 2 -20.02 -47.42 9.47
CA LEU A 2 -19.20 -46.34 10.05
C LEU A 2 -17.68 -46.41 9.73
N PRO A 3 -17.28 -46.27 8.46
CA PRO A 3 -15.95 -45.69 8.17
C PRO A 3 -15.94 -44.54 7.13
N PHE A 4 -17.07 -44.18 6.49
CA PHE A 4 -17.04 -43.17 5.41
C PHE A 4 -17.39 -41.73 5.84
N LEU A 5 -18.02 -41.54 6.99
CA LEU A 5 -18.46 -40.20 7.45
C LEU A 5 -17.35 -39.38 8.14
N HIS A 6 -16.17 -39.95 8.36
CA HIS A 6 -15.04 -39.28 9.02
C HIS A 6 -14.02 -38.67 8.06
N LEU A 7 -14.06 -39.01 6.76
CA LEU A 7 -13.04 -38.57 5.78
C LEU A 7 -13.40 -37.24 5.09
N VAL A 8 -14.67 -36.87 5.05
CA VAL A 8 -15.12 -35.60 4.43
C VAL A 8 -15.05 -34.40 5.37
N ALA A 9 -15.07 -34.63 6.69
CA ALA A 9 -14.99 -33.55 7.69
C ALA A 9 -13.54 -33.02 7.89
N THR A 10 -12.53 -33.88 7.75
CA THR A 10 -11.13 -33.52 8.02
C THR A 10 -10.41 -32.85 6.85
N VAL A 11 -11.03 -32.75 5.67
CA VAL A 11 -10.42 -32.08 4.50
C VAL A 11 -11.06 -30.71 4.25
N LEU A 12 -12.34 -30.49 4.59
CA LEU A 12 -12.98 -29.18 4.44
C LEU A 12 -12.66 -28.20 5.58
N LEU A 13 -12.39 -28.71 6.79
CA LEU A 13 -11.95 -27.90 7.94
C LEU A 13 -10.53 -27.31 7.78
N PRO A 14 -9.48 -28.05 7.35
CA PRO A 14 -8.17 -27.44 7.16
C PRO A 14 -8.12 -26.56 5.92
N ILE A 15 -8.88 -26.80 4.85
CA ILE A 15 -8.88 -25.92 3.69
C ILE A 15 -9.53 -24.58 4.05
N SER A 16 -10.66 -24.59 4.78
CA SER A 16 -11.29 -23.36 5.30
C SER A 16 -10.38 -22.65 6.30
N PHE A 17 -9.67 -23.38 7.17
CA PHE A 17 -8.73 -22.81 8.14
C PHE A 17 -7.47 -22.26 7.47
N VAL A 18 -6.97 -22.88 6.40
CA VAL A 18 -5.82 -22.38 5.62
C VAL A 18 -6.21 -21.14 4.81
N ILE A 19 -7.44 -21.04 4.27
CA ILE A 19 -7.92 -19.81 3.62
C ILE A 19 -8.14 -18.69 4.66
N VAL A 20 -8.67 -19.01 5.84
CA VAL A 20 -8.84 -18.06 6.96
C VAL A 20 -7.48 -17.60 7.51
N GLN A 21 -6.46 -18.46 7.57
CA GLN A 21 -5.09 -18.07 7.96
C GLN A 21 -4.37 -17.28 6.85
N VAL A 22 -4.58 -17.59 5.57
CA VAL A 22 -4.02 -16.80 4.45
C VAL A 22 -4.67 -15.41 4.34
N GLN A 23 -5.92 -15.25 4.81
CA GLN A 23 -6.57 -13.93 4.91
C GLN A 23 -6.22 -13.17 6.20
N ILE A 24 -5.98 -13.85 7.33
CA ILE A 24 -5.56 -13.21 8.59
C ILE A 24 -4.08 -12.79 8.56
N VAL A 25 -3.19 -13.57 7.92
CA VAL A 25 -1.76 -13.23 7.80
C VAL A 25 -1.53 -12.01 6.88
N GLN A 26 -2.47 -11.67 6.00
CA GLN A 26 -2.43 -10.44 5.19
C GLN A 26 -2.85 -9.17 5.95
N CYS A 27 -3.44 -9.30 7.15
CA CYS A 27 -3.83 -8.16 7.97
C CYS A 27 -2.70 -7.68 8.90
N LEU A 28 -1.69 -8.51 9.19
CA LEU A 28 -0.66 -8.25 10.20
C LEU A 28 0.64 -7.68 9.61
N VAL A 29 0.98 -8.09 8.39
CA VAL A 29 1.97 -7.38 7.57
C VAL A 29 1.14 -6.41 6.75
N GLY A 30 1.32 -5.10 6.94
CA GLY A 30 0.64 -4.06 6.17
C GLY A 30 0.81 -4.32 4.67
N ARG A 31 -0.11 -5.11 4.11
CA ARG A 31 -0.22 -5.35 2.70
C ARG A 31 -0.80 -4.06 2.20
N ALA A 32 0.06 -3.19 1.68
CA ALA A 32 -0.35 -2.40 0.54
C ALA A 32 -1.08 -3.41 -0.35
N ARG A 33 -2.43 -3.36 -0.40
CA ARG A 33 -3.20 -4.14 -1.36
C ARG A 33 -2.50 -3.82 -2.66
N SER A 34 -1.79 -4.80 -3.22
CA SER A 34 -1.02 -4.61 -4.43
C SER A 34 -2.03 -4.09 -5.42
N CYS A 35 -2.01 -2.79 -5.66
CA CYS A 35 -3.05 -2.16 -6.43
C CYS A 35 -2.63 -2.39 -7.86
N VAL A 36 -3.11 -3.52 -8.38
CA VAL A 36 -2.82 -4.07 -9.68
C VAL A 36 -4.13 -4.53 -10.30
N ASP A 37 -4.21 -4.36 -11.60
CA ASP A 37 -5.32 -4.87 -12.36
C ASP A 37 -5.25 -6.39 -12.38
N LYS A 38 -6.42 -7.01 -12.23
CA LYS A 38 -6.53 -8.45 -12.22
C LYS A 38 -6.41 -8.97 -13.64
N VAL A 39 -5.83 -10.16 -13.74
CA VAL A 39 -5.74 -10.91 -14.98
C VAL A 39 -6.83 -11.97 -15.01
N ASN A 40 -7.31 -12.30 -16.20
CA ASN A 40 -8.18 -13.44 -16.41
C ASN A 40 -7.40 -14.72 -16.07
N ALA A 41 -7.97 -15.59 -15.23
CA ALA A 41 -7.30 -16.80 -14.78
C ALA A 41 -7.05 -17.83 -15.90
N ALA A 42 -7.83 -17.78 -16.98
CA ALA A 42 -7.69 -18.69 -18.11
C ALA A 42 -6.63 -18.22 -19.12
N THR A 43 -6.45 -16.92 -19.32
CA THR A 43 -5.54 -16.37 -20.33
C THR A 43 -4.29 -15.73 -19.74
N GLY A 44 -4.30 -15.39 -18.45
CA GLY A 44 -3.21 -14.67 -17.77
C GLY A 44 -3.08 -13.20 -18.19
N VAL A 45 -4.01 -12.67 -19.00
CA VAL A 45 -3.99 -11.31 -19.52
C VAL A 45 -5.03 -10.44 -18.82
N SER A 46 -4.74 -9.15 -18.64
CA SER A 46 -5.70 -8.19 -18.11
C SER A 46 -6.48 -7.53 -19.24
N ASP A 47 -7.80 -7.65 -19.19
CA ASP A 47 -8.71 -7.01 -20.14
C ASP A 47 -9.02 -5.54 -19.76
N CYS A 48 -8.45 -5.05 -18.65
CA CYS A 48 -8.77 -3.75 -18.08
C CYS A 48 -8.48 -2.58 -19.04
N ALA A 49 -7.41 -2.67 -19.84
CA ALA A 49 -7.06 -1.62 -20.81
C ALA A 49 -8.15 -1.38 -21.86
N SER A 50 -8.90 -2.42 -22.23
CA SER A 50 -10.01 -2.34 -23.19
C SER A 50 -11.33 -1.89 -22.54
N MET A 51 -11.37 -1.79 -21.21
CA MET A 51 -12.57 -1.55 -20.41
C MET A 51 -12.50 -0.23 -19.63
N ASP A 52 -11.52 0.62 -19.92
CA ASP A 52 -11.29 1.90 -19.23
C ASP A 52 -12.51 2.84 -19.32
N GLY A 53 -13.21 2.82 -20.46
CA GLY A 53 -14.44 3.60 -20.66
C GLY A 53 -15.57 3.27 -19.67
N TYR A 54 -15.53 2.11 -19.01
CA TYR A 54 -16.52 1.71 -18.01
C TYR A 54 -16.19 2.18 -16.60
N CYS A 55 -15.01 2.79 -16.37
CA CYS A 55 -14.60 3.20 -15.03
C CYS A 55 -15.66 4.08 -14.36
N ASN A 56 -16.28 5.03 -15.07
CA ASN A 56 -17.29 5.92 -14.48
C ASN A 56 -18.75 5.48 -14.73
N ASN A 57 -18.97 4.32 -15.34
CA ASN A 57 -20.32 3.81 -15.57
C ASN A 57 -20.88 3.22 -14.25
N ALA A 58 -22.04 3.72 -13.80
CA ALA A 58 -22.63 3.32 -12.52
C ALA A 58 -22.85 1.79 -12.40
N ALA A 59 -23.23 1.11 -13.48
CA ALA A 59 -23.47 -0.33 -13.48
C ALA A 59 -22.17 -1.15 -13.33
N TYR A 60 -21.05 -0.60 -13.80
CA TYR A 60 -19.75 -1.28 -13.81
C TYR A 60 -18.77 -0.71 -12.79
N TYR A 61 -19.16 0.33 -12.06
CA TYR A 61 -18.30 1.07 -11.14
C TYR A 61 -17.64 0.15 -10.12
N THR A 62 -18.42 -0.69 -9.44
CA THR A 62 -17.92 -1.65 -8.45
C THR A 62 -17.01 -2.69 -9.08
N LEU A 63 -17.43 -3.30 -10.19
CA LEU A 63 -16.65 -4.32 -10.90
C LEU A 63 -15.28 -3.77 -11.33
N MET A 64 -15.27 -2.58 -11.92
CA MET A 64 -14.06 -1.89 -12.34
C MET A 64 -13.18 -1.45 -11.15
N SER A 65 -13.77 -1.21 -9.98
CA SER A 65 -13.02 -0.90 -8.76
C SER A 65 -12.29 -2.12 -8.20
N GLU A 66 -12.87 -3.31 -8.34
CA GLU A 66 -12.30 -4.55 -7.82
C GLU A 66 -11.33 -5.21 -8.79
N GLN A 67 -11.67 -5.19 -10.09
CA GLN A 67 -10.93 -5.89 -11.13
C GLN A 67 -9.86 -5.02 -11.76
N CYS A 68 -10.11 -3.72 -11.89
CA CYS A 68 -9.26 -2.78 -12.62
C CYS A 68 -8.88 -1.53 -11.81
N PRO A 69 -8.45 -1.67 -10.53
CA PRO A 69 -8.22 -0.51 -9.68
C PRO A 69 -7.06 0.39 -10.15
N ARG A 70 -6.05 -0.13 -10.88
CA ARG A 70 -5.01 0.73 -11.48
C ARG A 70 -5.53 1.44 -12.70
N THR A 71 -6.14 0.69 -13.63
CA THR A 71 -6.65 1.26 -14.88
C THR A 71 -7.66 2.36 -14.58
N CYS A 72 -8.52 2.19 -13.57
CA CYS A 72 -9.50 3.20 -13.18
C CYS A 72 -8.96 4.25 -12.17
N GLY A 73 -7.67 4.26 -11.86
CA GLY A 73 -7.08 5.24 -10.92
C GLY A 73 -7.60 5.15 -9.48
N ARG A 74 -8.17 4.00 -9.10
CA ARG A 74 -8.76 3.72 -7.78
C ARG A 74 -7.79 3.08 -6.81
N CYS A 75 -6.54 3.00 -7.19
CA CYS A 75 -5.46 2.80 -6.25
C CYS A 75 -5.40 3.98 -5.29
N THR A 76 -6.16 3.87 -4.19
CA THR A 76 -5.72 4.49 -2.96
C THR A 76 -4.43 3.77 -2.61
N LEU A 77 -3.33 4.39 -2.99
CA LEU A 77 -2.11 4.21 -2.24
C LEU A 77 -2.53 4.54 -0.82
N VAL A 78 -2.78 3.50 -0.02
CA VAL A 78 -2.18 3.50 1.30
C VAL A 78 -0.67 3.45 1.02
N SER A 79 -0.12 4.54 0.45
CA SER A 79 0.99 5.22 1.08
C SER A 79 0.59 5.11 2.52
N SER A 80 1.31 4.32 3.30
CA SER A 80 1.31 4.58 4.70
C SER A 80 1.30 6.11 4.77
N SER A 81 0.22 6.69 5.26
CA SER A 81 0.40 7.83 6.12
C SER A 81 1.30 7.24 7.22
N SER A 82 2.60 7.10 6.94
CA SER A 82 3.57 7.98 7.52
C SER A 82 2.75 9.21 7.85
N ARG A 83 2.20 9.23 9.07
CA ARG A 83 2.22 10.46 9.84
C ARG A 83 3.54 11.05 9.41
N THR A 84 3.52 12.11 8.61
CA THR A 84 4.74 12.81 8.27
C THR A 84 5.13 13.37 9.62
N THR A 85 5.75 12.53 10.46
CA THR A 85 6.31 12.90 11.73
C THR A 85 7.29 13.93 11.26
N CYS A 86 6.95 15.18 11.51
CA CYS A 86 7.74 16.27 11.01
C CYS A 86 8.97 16.33 11.90
N VAL A 87 9.91 15.45 11.56
CA VAL A 87 11.10 15.15 12.32
C VAL A 87 12.27 15.19 11.36
N ASP A 88 13.39 15.63 11.89
CA ASP A 88 14.62 15.58 11.15
C ASP A 88 15.07 14.12 11.03
N ARG A 89 15.52 13.76 9.83
CA ARG A 89 16.04 12.43 9.57
C ARG A 89 17.40 12.29 10.26
N VAL A 90 17.69 11.07 10.66
CA VAL A 90 18.99 10.68 11.19
C VAL A 90 19.80 9.99 10.12
N ASN A 91 21.11 10.13 10.19
CA ASN A 91 22.03 9.37 9.38
C ASN A 91 21.93 7.89 9.76
N ALA A 92 21.73 7.01 8.79
CA ALA A 92 21.53 5.58 9.04
C ALA A 92 22.77 4.88 9.64
N ALA A 93 23.97 5.43 9.41
CA ALA A 93 25.21 4.88 9.92
C ALA A 93 25.52 5.30 11.37
N THR A 94 25.14 6.52 11.76
CA THR A 94 25.47 7.06 13.09
C THR A 94 24.26 7.16 14.02
N GLY A 95 23.05 7.09 13.50
CA GLY A 95 21.81 7.31 14.24
C GLY A 95 21.59 8.76 14.71
N VAL A 96 22.45 9.70 14.29
CA VAL A 96 22.40 11.11 14.68
C VAL A 96 21.91 11.97 13.52
N SER A 97 21.17 13.04 13.81
CA SER A 97 20.74 14.00 12.78
C SER A 97 21.84 15.02 12.50
N ASP A 98 22.20 15.17 11.22
CA ASP A 98 23.14 16.19 10.74
C ASP A 98 22.46 17.57 10.58
N CYS A 99 21.14 17.64 10.73
CA CYS A 99 20.33 18.83 10.50
C CYS A 99 20.73 20.07 11.32
N PRO A 100 21.12 19.96 12.62
CA PRO A 100 21.57 21.13 13.39
C PRO A 100 22.73 21.89 12.73
N SER A 101 23.65 21.15 12.09
CA SER A 101 24.80 21.72 11.36
C SER A 101 24.41 22.29 9.99
N MET A 102 23.23 21.95 9.48
CA MET A 102 22.75 22.31 8.13
C MET A 102 21.71 23.43 8.11
N VAL A 103 21.43 24.10 9.23
CA VAL A 103 20.43 25.17 9.32
C VAL A 103 20.64 26.31 8.30
N GLY A 104 21.88 26.61 7.95
CA GLY A 104 22.21 27.64 6.95
C GLY A 104 21.72 27.33 5.53
N TYR A 105 21.37 26.07 5.23
CA TYR A 105 20.88 25.63 3.92
C TYR A 105 19.36 25.74 3.77
N CYS A 106 18.61 25.98 4.86
CA CYS A 106 17.14 26.07 4.86
C CYS A 106 16.58 27.17 3.93
N ARG A 107 17.39 28.12 3.48
CA ARG A 107 16.94 29.19 2.56
C ARG A 107 17.72 29.21 1.24
N LYS A 108 18.61 28.25 1.01
CA LYS A 108 19.38 28.16 -0.22
C LYS A 108 18.55 27.40 -1.27
N PRO A 109 18.24 28.00 -2.44
CA PRO A 109 17.34 27.39 -3.42
C PRO A 109 17.79 26.01 -3.90
N ALA A 110 19.12 25.82 -4.06
CA ALA A 110 19.70 24.54 -4.43
C ALA A 110 19.46 23.42 -3.41
N TYR A 111 19.19 23.76 -2.13
CA TYR A 111 19.05 22.80 -1.03
C TYR A 111 17.62 22.75 -0.46
N LEU A 112 16.68 23.56 -0.96
CA LEU A 112 15.32 23.63 -0.44
C LEU A 112 14.62 22.27 -0.42
N THR A 113 14.69 21.52 -1.53
CA THR A 113 14.08 20.19 -1.64
C THR A 113 14.71 19.22 -0.64
N LEU A 114 16.04 19.21 -0.54
CA LEU A 114 16.78 18.36 0.39
C LEU A 114 16.39 18.68 1.84
N MET A 115 16.39 19.96 2.22
CA MET A 115 16.07 20.38 3.58
C MET A 115 14.60 20.11 3.94
N ARG A 116 13.67 20.20 2.98
CA ARG A 116 12.26 19.81 3.19
C ARG A 116 12.08 18.32 3.44
N GLN A 117 12.94 17.48 2.88
CA GLN A 117 12.85 16.03 3.05
C GLN A 117 13.63 15.52 4.25
N GLN A 118 14.82 16.07 4.48
CA GLN A 118 15.76 15.58 5.49
C GLN A 118 15.66 16.34 6.80
N CYS A 119 15.38 17.64 6.77
CA CYS A 119 15.42 18.51 7.95
C CYS A 119 14.17 19.38 8.11
N PRO A 120 12.95 18.83 7.95
CA PRO A 120 11.74 19.65 7.95
C PRO A 120 11.48 20.32 9.31
N LYS A 121 11.95 19.73 10.42
CA LYS A 121 11.78 20.31 11.76
C LYS A 121 12.82 21.38 12.03
N THR A 122 14.09 21.10 11.77
CA THR A 122 15.18 22.09 11.92
C THR A 122 14.93 23.33 11.05
N CYS A 123 14.37 23.17 9.84
CA CYS A 123 14.06 24.30 8.97
C CYS A 123 12.68 24.93 9.20
N GLY A 124 11.89 24.43 10.15
CA GLY A 124 10.56 24.99 10.46
C GLY A 124 9.52 24.80 9.35
N TYR A 125 9.68 23.79 8.50
CA TYR A 125 8.71 23.45 7.45
C TYR A 125 7.54 22.60 7.97
N CYS A 126 7.59 22.21 9.24
CA CYS A 126 6.50 21.53 9.91
C CYS A 126 5.31 22.48 10.08
N THR A 127 4.24 22.26 9.34
CA THR A 127 2.91 22.72 9.72
C THR A 127 2.37 21.74 10.75
N SER A 128 2.29 22.16 12.01
CA SER A 128 1.51 21.47 13.03
C SER A 128 0.03 21.49 12.59
N GLY A 129 -0.45 20.36 12.10
CA GLY A 129 -1.87 20.09 11.90
C GLY A 129 -2.53 19.66 13.20
#